data_AF-A0A3R6X7W3-F1
#
_entry.id   AF-A0A3R6X7W3-F1
#
_cell.length_a   1.000
_cell.length_b   1.000
_cell.length_c   1.000
_cell.angle_alpha   90.00
_cell.angle_beta   90.00
_cell.angle_gamma   90.00
#
_symmetry.space_group_name_H-M   'P 1'
#
loop_
_entity.id
_entity.type
_entity.pdbx_description
1 polymer ?
#
loop_
_entity_poly.entity_id
_entity_poly.type
_entity_poly.pdbx_seq_one_letter_code
_entity_poly.pdbx_strand_id
1 'polypeptide(L)'
;MDVTRHNFAEALVDLEKQLALPSCRFVAIDTEFTGLTPSEFTREKVIDTLEERYAKVRSSGENFLITQFGVALVHVADSIDVEDEAKTWISCWNFYVFPRPYQNVDARFLCQASSMQFMAEHGFDFNKFIRDGIPYLSRKSELSVRRSHEKSIANLGKSPPEKITVGRHFDKLFLTETVERINTWLADSASADASSPAELFISARNSCRRLLVLHAARFLSTHPDAKSLYMETNDNGVRLIRTSSAVERDSL
;
A
#
# COMPACT_ATOMS: atom_id res chain seq x y z
N MET A 1 13.01 19.47 15.65
CA MET A 1 13.07 19.11 14.22
C MET A 1 11.67 18.85 13.72
N ASP A 2 11.31 19.40 12.57
CA ASP A 2 10.05 19.06 11.91
C ASP A 2 10.23 17.81 11.06
N VAL A 3 9.38 16.80 11.29
CA VAL A 3 9.46 15.51 10.64
C VAL A 3 8.23 15.30 9.74
N THR A 4 8.52 15.00 8.49
CA THR A 4 7.56 14.75 7.41
C THR A 4 7.90 13.42 6.75
N ARG A 5 7.08 12.99 5.77
CA ARG A 5 7.36 11.77 5.01
C ARG A 5 8.72 11.76 4.29
N HIS A 6 9.31 12.93 4.05
CA HIS A 6 10.55 13.07 3.28
C HIS A 6 11.80 12.80 4.12
N ASN A 7 11.76 13.07 5.44
CA ASN A 7 12.87 12.89 6.37
C ASN A 7 12.56 11.92 7.52
N PHE A 8 11.43 11.21 7.46
CA PHE A 8 10.99 10.32 8.55
C PHE A 8 12.02 9.25 8.92
N ALA A 9 12.65 8.60 7.92
CA ALA A 9 13.62 7.54 8.17
C ALA A 9 14.87 8.05 8.90
N GLU A 10 15.42 9.19 8.47
CA GLU A 10 16.59 9.82 9.09
C GLU A 10 16.26 10.31 10.51
N ALA A 11 15.09 10.95 10.67
CA ALA A 11 14.62 11.43 11.95
C ALA A 11 14.40 10.30 12.96
N LEU A 12 13.92 9.14 12.51
CA LEU A 12 13.72 7.99 13.36
C LEU A 12 15.05 7.42 13.87
N VAL A 13 16.06 7.31 12.99
CA VAL A 13 17.41 6.87 13.38
C VAL A 13 18.03 7.82 14.41
N ASP A 14 17.90 9.13 14.21
CA ASP A 14 18.40 10.13 15.16
C ASP A 14 17.66 10.05 16.51
N LEU A 15 16.33 9.92 16.49
CA LEU A 15 15.51 9.76 17.69
C LEU A 15 15.90 8.49 18.46
N GLU A 16 16.02 7.34 17.80
CA GLU A 16 16.43 6.07 18.41
C GLU A 16 17.82 6.17 19.03
N LYS A 17 18.76 6.85 18.34
CA LYS A 17 20.10 7.10 18.87
C LYS A 17 20.08 7.94 20.14
N GLN A 18 19.30 9.02 20.16
CA GLN A 18 19.16 9.90 21.34
C GLN A 18 18.48 9.14 22.50
N LEU A 19 17.43 8.38 22.21
CA LEU A 19 16.71 7.58 23.19
C LEU A 19 17.61 6.52 23.85
N ALA A 20 18.57 5.96 23.10
CA ALA A 20 19.52 4.98 23.61
C ALA A 20 20.66 5.56 24.47
N LEU A 21 20.81 6.89 24.54
CA LEU A 21 21.86 7.50 25.35
C LEU A 21 21.56 7.31 26.85
N PRO A 22 22.56 6.98 27.69
CA PRO A 22 22.39 6.87 29.14
C PRO A 22 21.88 8.15 29.81
N SER A 23 22.13 9.30 29.18
CA SER A 23 21.66 10.59 29.64
C SER A 23 20.14 10.77 29.49
N CYS A 24 19.48 10.07 28.57
CA CYS A 24 18.05 10.20 28.34
C CYS A 24 17.25 9.64 29.53
N ARG A 25 16.53 10.50 30.25
CA ARG A 25 15.81 10.12 31.48
C ARG A 25 14.36 9.81 31.26
N PHE A 26 13.69 10.62 30.44
CA PHE A 26 12.28 10.44 30.14
C PHE A 26 11.90 11.08 28.81
N VAL A 27 10.74 10.66 28.33
CA VAL A 27 10.11 11.14 27.10
C VAL A 27 8.86 11.92 27.48
N ALA A 28 8.72 13.13 26.96
CA ALA A 28 7.47 13.87 26.98
C ALA A 28 6.82 13.82 25.59
N ILE A 29 5.49 13.68 25.57
CA ILE A 29 4.70 13.66 24.34
C ILE A 29 3.60 14.72 24.41
N ASP A 30 3.27 15.27 23.26
CA ASP A 30 2.11 16.15 23.09
C ASP A 30 1.55 15.99 21.67
N THR A 31 0.29 16.34 21.46
CA THR A 31 -0.38 16.11 20.18
C THR A 31 -1.34 17.22 19.82
N GLU A 32 -1.37 17.56 18.53
CA GLU A 32 -2.34 18.49 17.96
C GLU A 32 -3.47 17.72 17.27
N PHE A 33 -4.71 18.23 17.34
CA PHE A 33 -5.89 17.53 16.83
C PHE A 33 -6.70 18.37 15.84
N THR A 34 -7.38 17.72 14.89
CA THR A 34 -8.33 18.40 13.99
C THR A 34 -9.60 18.88 14.71
N GLY A 35 -9.83 18.46 15.95
CA GLY A 35 -10.93 18.88 16.79
C GLY A 35 -10.94 18.14 18.14
N LEU A 36 -11.81 18.57 19.04
CA LEU A 36 -11.88 18.05 20.41
C LEU A 36 -13.23 17.44 20.76
N THR A 37 -14.32 17.90 20.15
CA THR A 37 -15.67 17.47 20.52
C THR A 37 -16.54 17.28 19.27
N PRO A 38 -16.98 16.04 18.95
CA PRO A 38 -17.76 15.78 17.73
C PRO A 38 -19.16 16.42 17.76
N SER A 39 -19.75 16.53 18.96
CA SER A 39 -21.06 17.13 19.19
C SER A 39 -21.22 17.61 20.63
N GLU A 40 -22.16 18.51 20.89
CA GLU A 40 -22.48 18.95 22.27
C GLU A 40 -22.91 17.79 23.20
N PHE A 41 -23.48 16.71 22.66
CA PHE A 41 -23.84 15.53 23.45
C PHE A 41 -22.62 14.75 23.95
N THR A 42 -21.54 14.78 23.18
CA THR A 42 -20.26 14.14 23.51
C THR A 42 -19.35 15.03 24.33
N ARG A 43 -19.81 16.22 24.74
CA ARG A 43 -19.04 17.11 25.60
C ARG A 43 -18.99 16.58 27.03
N GLU A 44 -17.80 16.58 27.61
CA GLU A 44 -17.58 16.19 28.99
C GLU A 44 -18.30 17.13 29.96
N LYS A 45 -18.90 16.55 31.01
CA LYS A 45 -19.64 17.26 32.04
C LYS A 45 -19.06 16.92 33.41
N VAL A 46 -19.18 17.84 34.35
CA VAL A 46 -18.67 17.68 35.72
C VAL A 46 -19.33 16.51 36.45
N ILE A 47 -20.58 16.21 36.11
CA ILE A 47 -21.38 15.14 36.71
C ILE A 47 -21.19 13.76 36.04
N ASP A 48 -20.36 13.66 35.00
CA ASP A 48 -20.13 12.38 34.32
C ASP A 48 -19.42 11.39 35.24
N THR A 49 -19.87 10.14 35.21
CA THR A 49 -19.09 9.00 35.70
C THR A 49 -17.83 8.80 34.84
N LEU A 50 -16.86 8.02 35.35
CA LEU A 50 -15.64 7.71 34.60
C LEU A 50 -15.93 6.99 33.28
N GLU A 51 -16.92 6.09 33.27
CA GLU A 51 -17.31 5.36 32.06
C GLU A 51 -17.94 6.29 31.01
N GLU A 52 -18.84 7.18 31.43
CA GLU A 52 -19.44 8.17 30.53
C GLU A 52 -18.38 9.12 29.95
N ARG A 53 -17.43 9.56 30.78
CA ARG A 53 -16.31 10.40 30.33
C ARG A 53 -15.43 9.64 29.33
N TYR A 54 -15.10 8.38 29.61
CA TYR A 54 -14.34 7.54 28.69
C TYR A 54 -15.07 7.40 27.34
N ALA A 55 -16.37 7.10 27.34
CA ALA A 55 -17.16 6.97 26.12
C ALA A 55 -17.14 8.26 25.28
N LYS A 56 -17.22 9.42 25.93
CA LYS A 56 -17.15 10.74 25.28
C LYS A 56 -15.78 11.02 24.67
N VAL A 57 -14.71 10.84 25.43
CA VAL A 57 -13.32 11.06 24.94
C VAL A 57 -12.96 10.08 23.84
N ARG A 58 -13.40 8.82 23.96
CA ARG A 58 -13.27 7.82 22.90
C ARG A 58 -13.96 8.27 21.62
N SER A 59 -15.18 8.82 21.71
CA SER A 59 -15.89 9.35 20.55
C SER A 59 -15.09 10.46 19.86
N SER A 60 -14.43 11.35 20.62
CA SER A 60 -13.51 12.34 20.05
C SER A 60 -12.34 11.68 19.30
N GLY A 61 -11.66 10.70 19.92
CA GLY A 61 -10.53 9.99 19.32
C GLY A 61 -10.88 9.13 18.10
N GLU A 62 -12.14 8.71 17.95
CA GLU A 62 -12.62 7.97 16.77
C GLU A 62 -12.98 8.88 15.59
N ASN A 63 -13.22 10.18 15.82
CA ASN A 63 -13.70 11.11 14.80
C ASN A 63 -12.66 12.15 14.35
N PHE A 64 -11.76 12.59 15.23
CA PHE A 64 -10.73 13.57 14.92
C PHE A 64 -9.36 12.92 14.70
N LEU A 65 -8.52 13.55 13.88
CA LEU A 65 -7.16 13.09 13.66
C LEU A 65 -6.19 13.80 14.58
N ILE A 66 -5.12 13.10 14.93
CA ILE A 66 -3.86 13.72 15.33
C ILE A 66 -3.23 14.32 14.05
N THR A 67 -2.92 15.61 14.06
CA THR A 67 -2.29 16.32 12.93
C THR A 67 -0.77 16.37 13.09
N GLN A 68 -0.31 16.52 14.34
CA GLN A 68 1.09 16.54 14.71
C GLN A 68 1.28 15.76 16.02
N PHE A 69 2.34 14.97 16.07
CA PHE A 69 2.77 14.22 17.26
C PHE A 69 4.14 14.76 17.70
N GLY A 70 4.17 15.48 18.82
CA GLY A 70 5.37 16.03 19.42
C GLY A 70 6.05 15.03 20.35
N VAL A 71 7.37 14.89 20.22
CA VAL A 71 8.21 14.09 21.11
C VAL A 71 9.36 14.94 21.61
N ALA A 72 9.56 14.99 22.91
CA ALA A 72 10.71 15.60 23.55
C ALA A 72 11.45 14.59 24.41
N LEU A 73 12.73 14.39 24.11
CA LEU A 73 13.64 13.57 24.93
C LEU A 73 14.40 14.50 25.87
N VAL A 74 14.28 14.23 27.17
CA VAL A 74 14.95 15.01 28.21
C VAL A 74 16.19 14.25 28.67
N HIS A 75 17.34 14.90 28.50
CA HIS A 75 18.64 14.36 28.85
C HIS A 75 19.22 15.07 30.05
N VAL A 76 19.80 14.30 30.97
CA VAL A 76 20.53 14.78 32.14
C VAL A 76 21.87 14.05 32.18
N ALA A 77 22.95 14.81 31.98
CA ALA A 77 24.31 14.29 32.10
C ALA A 77 24.57 13.83 33.54
N ASP A 78 25.25 12.70 33.68
CA ASP A 78 25.80 12.28 34.97
C ASP A 78 27.04 13.15 35.26
N SER A 79 26.90 14.16 36.11
CA SER A 79 28.04 14.93 36.61
C SER A 79 28.77 14.10 37.67
N ILE A 80 29.95 13.57 37.35
CA ILE A 80 30.83 12.91 38.33
C ILE A 80 31.71 13.95 39.06
N ASP A 81 31.94 15.11 38.45
CA ASP A 81 32.79 16.15 39.01
C ASP A 81 31.96 17.25 39.69
N VAL A 82 32.34 17.56 40.94
CA VAL A 82 31.61 18.39 41.91
C VAL A 82 31.54 19.88 41.52
N GLU A 83 32.22 20.27 40.45
CA GLU A 83 32.35 21.67 40.01
C GLU A 83 31.53 22.03 38.76
N ASP A 84 31.01 21.05 38.01
CA ASP A 84 30.17 21.29 36.83
C ASP A 84 28.69 20.95 37.12
N GLU A 85 27.80 21.94 36.99
CA GLU A 85 26.35 21.72 37.09
C GLU A 85 25.90 20.61 36.12
N ALA A 86 25.05 19.69 36.59
CA ALA A 86 24.52 18.60 35.78
C ALA A 86 23.84 19.13 34.50
N LYS A 87 24.52 18.97 33.37
CA LYS A 87 24.07 19.51 32.08
C LYS A 87 22.79 18.82 31.65
N THR A 88 21.73 19.61 31.50
CA THR A 88 20.42 19.16 31.00
C THR A 88 20.18 19.72 29.60
N TRP A 89 19.66 18.90 28.68
CA TRP A 89 19.22 19.36 27.36
C TRP A 89 17.98 18.60 26.89
N ILE A 90 17.27 19.20 25.94
CA ILE A 90 16.04 18.64 25.37
C ILE A 90 16.19 18.56 23.86
N SER A 91 15.90 17.39 23.31
CA SER A 91 15.83 17.16 21.87
C SER A 91 14.36 16.99 21.50
N CYS A 92 13.85 17.75 20.52
CA CYS A 92 12.43 17.75 20.16
C CYS A 92 12.19 17.36 18.70
N TRP A 93 11.14 16.60 18.44
CA TRP A 93 10.66 16.19 17.12
C TRP A 93 9.17 16.47 16.98
N ASN A 94 8.77 17.11 15.88
CA ASN A 94 7.39 17.40 15.53
C ASN A 94 6.99 16.56 14.32
N PHE A 95 6.36 15.41 14.56
CA PHE A 95 5.95 14.50 13.49
C PHE A 95 4.61 14.92 12.90
N TYR A 96 4.61 15.42 11.68
CA TYR A 96 3.38 15.67 10.94
C TYR A 96 2.87 14.35 10.37
N VAL A 97 1.68 13.91 10.76
CA VAL A 97 1.12 12.60 10.38
C VAL A 97 -0.17 12.81 9.59
N PHE A 98 -0.41 12.04 8.53
CA PHE A 98 -1.63 12.14 7.73
C PHE A 98 -2.04 10.78 7.15
N PRO A 99 -3.31 10.35 7.26
CA PRO A 99 -3.76 9.04 6.79
C PRO A 99 -3.94 9.03 5.26
N ARG A 100 -2.83 9.02 4.52
CA ARG A 100 -2.83 9.00 3.06
C ARG A 100 -3.57 7.76 2.54
N PRO A 101 -4.44 7.91 1.52
CA PRO A 101 -5.11 6.77 0.90
C PRO A 101 -4.09 5.73 0.39
N TYR A 102 -4.34 4.47 0.68
CA TYR A 102 -3.52 3.35 0.21
C TYR A 102 -4.37 2.13 -0.08
N GLN A 103 -4.29 1.63 -1.32
CA GLN A 103 -5.19 0.59 -1.84
C GLN A 103 -6.67 0.95 -1.60
N ASN A 104 -7.40 0.12 -0.85
CA ASN A 104 -8.81 0.30 -0.51
C ASN A 104 -9.02 0.97 0.85
N VAL A 105 -7.96 1.53 1.46
CA VAL A 105 -8.05 2.26 2.73
C VAL A 105 -8.10 3.74 2.44
N ASP A 106 -9.22 4.37 2.76
CA ASP A 106 -9.46 5.79 2.54
C ASP A 106 -10.19 6.40 3.74
N ALA A 107 -9.42 7.04 4.63
CA ALA A 107 -9.92 7.50 5.92
C ALA A 107 -10.86 8.70 5.78
N ARG A 108 -11.87 8.77 6.65
CA ARG A 108 -12.76 9.92 6.81
C ARG A 108 -12.68 10.39 8.25
N PHE A 109 -12.63 11.70 8.42
CA PHE A 109 -12.44 12.34 9.72
C PHE A 109 -13.16 13.68 9.76
N LEU A 110 -13.38 14.19 10.96
CA LEU A 110 -13.97 15.50 11.21
C LEU A 110 -12.91 16.57 11.43
N CYS A 111 -13.29 17.81 11.18
CA CYS A 111 -12.55 19.00 11.57
C CYS A 111 -13.50 19.91 12.36
N GLN A 112 -13.03 20.42 13.50
CA GLN A 112 -13.75 21.41 14.29
C GLN A 112 -13.21 22.80 13.95
N ALA A 113 -14.08 23.69 13.48
CA ALA A 113 -13.68 25.01 12.98
C ALA A 113 -12.84 25.81 14.00
N SER A 114 -13.22 25.80 15.28
CA SER A 114 -12.48 26.51 16.34
C SER A 114 -11.06 25.97 16.54
N SER A 115 -10.86 24.65 16.45
CA SER A 115 -9.54 24.01 16.57
C SER A 115 -8.67 24.32 15.36
N MET A 116 -9.26 24.28 14.16
CA MET A 116 -8.55 24.65 12.93
C MET A 116 -8.13 26.13 12.93
N GLN A 117 -9.00 27.03 13.38
CA GLN A 117 -8.68 28.44 13.53
C GLN A 117 -7.56 28.66 14.55
N PHE A 118 -7.66 28.04 15.74
CA PHE A 118 -6.65 28.15 16.79
C PHE A 118 -5.26 27.73 16.27
N MET A 119 -5.17 26.56 15.62
CA MET A 119 -3.92 26.10 15.01
C MET A 119 -3.40 27.08 13.95
N ALA A 120 -4.27 27.62 13.09
CA ALA A 120 -3.90 28.60 12.07
C ALA A 120 -3.30 29.88 12.68
N GLU A 121 -3.90 30.39 13.77
CA GLU A 121 -3.43 31.58 14.49
C GLU A 121 -2.06 31.35 15.16
N HIS A 122 -1.74 30.11 15.52
CA HIS A 122 -0.45 29.72 16.11
C HIS A 122 0.58 29.25 15.07
N GLY A 123 0.35 29.52 13.78
CA GLY A 123 1.32 29.25 12.72
C GLY A 123 1.42 27.79 12.28
N PHE A 124 0.40 26.97 12.56
CA PHE A 124 0.37 25.59 12.08
C PHE A 124 0.31 25.52 10.54
N ASP A 125 1.24 24.78 9.95
CA ASP A 125 1.28 24.59 8.49
C ASP A 125 0.41 23.39 8.06
N PHE A 126 -0.83 23.69 7.68
CA PHE A 126 -1.76 22.68 7.15
C PHE A 126 -1.29 22.04 5.85
N ASN A 127 -0.49 22.74 5.04
CA ASN A 127 0.06 22.15 3.83
C ASN A 127 1.10 21.09 4.20
N LYS A 128 1.97 21.38 5.17
CA LYS A 128 2.93 20.38 5.67
C LYS A 128 2.21 19.15 6.24
N PHE A 129 1.14 19.35 7.01
CA PHE A 129 0.27 18.26 7.49
C PHE A 129 -0.32 17.42 6.34
N ILE A 130 -1.04 18.02 5.40
CA ILE A 130 -1.79 17.27 4.37
C ILE A 130 -0.89 16.76 3.25
N ARG A 131 -0.01 17.61 2.71
CA ARG A 131 0.82 17.31 1.53
C ARG A 131 2.06 16.49 1.89
N ASP A 132 2.64 16.73 3.07
CA ASP A 132 3.92 16.16 3.47
C ASP A 132 3.83 15.28 4.74
N GLY A 133 2.63 15.13 5.32
CA GLY A 133 2.41 14.26 6.47
C GLY A 133 2.81 12.80 6.22
N ILE A 134 3.41 12.21 7.25
CA ILE A 134 3.84 10.82 7.34
C ILE A 134 2.61 9.91 7.26
N PRO A 135 2.57 8.96 6.30
CA PRO A 135 1.47 8.02 6.18
C PRO A 135 1.47 7.04 7.35
N TYR A 136 0.28 6.66 7.79
CA TYR A 136 0.11 5.63 8.81
C TYR A 136 -1.13 4.77 8.51
N LEU A 137 -1.17 3.58 9.10
CA LEU A 137 -2.31 2.67 9.04
C LEU A 137 -2.68 2.25 10.46
N SER A 138 -3.98 2.06 10.71
CA SER A 138 -4.42 1.33 11.89
C SER A 138 -4.00 -0.14 11.78
N ARG A 139 -3.85 -0.85 12.91
CA ARG A 139 -3.55 -2.29 12.91
C ARG A 139 -4.55 -3.10 12.08
N LYS A 140 -5.84 -2.74 12.13
CA LYS A 140 -6.90 -3.40 11.36
C LYS A 140 -6.70 -3.19 9.85
N SER A 141 -6.42 -1.96 9.43
CA SER A 141 -6.19 -1.62 8.03
C SER A 141 -4.90 -2.27 7.50
N GLU A 142 -3.83 -2.24 8.29
CA GLU A 142 -2.55 -2.87 7.96
C GLU A 142 -2.71 -4.38 7.69
N LEU A 143 -3.42 -5.12 8.55
CA LEU A 143 -3.68 -6.54 8.36
C LEU A 143 -4.41 -6.85 7.05
N SER A 144 -5.40 -6.03 6.70
CA SER A 144 -6.12 -6.16 5.43
C SER A 144 -5.20 -5.92 4.22
N VAL A 145 -4.38 -4.87 4.30
CA VAL A 145 -3.41 -4.51 3.26
C VAL A 145 -2.34 -5.59 3.08
N ARG A 146 -1.79 -6.13 4.17
CA ARG A 146 -0.81 -7.24 4.13
C ARG A 146 -1.40 -8.48 3.44
N ARG A 147 -2.62 -8.88 3.81
CA ARG A 147 -3.33 -10.01 3.17
C ARG A 147 -3.60 -9.77 1.68
N SER A 148 -3.93 -8.53 1.31
CA SER A 148 -4.11 -8.13 -0.10
C SER A 148 -2.81 -8.27 -0.89
N HIS A 149 -1.69 -7.81 -0.33
CA HIS A 149 -0.36 -7.99 -0.90
C HIS A 149 0.03 -9.46 -1.04
N GLU A 150 -0.14 -10.27 0.01
CA GLU A 150 0.14 -11.71 -0.02
C GLU A 150 -0.66 -12.42 -1.12
N LYS A 151 -1.94 -12.08 -1.27
CA LYS A 151 -2.78 -12.60 -2.37
C LYS A 151 -2.28 -12.15 -3.74
N SER A 152 -1.89 -10.88 -3.87
CA SER A 152 -1.34 -10.34 -5.12
C SER A 152 -0.05 -11.06 -5.50
N ILE A 153 0.88 -11.22 -4.55
CA ILE A 153 2.14 -11.96 -4.71
C ILE A 153 1.89 -13.43 -5.03
N ALA A 154 0.98 -14.09 -4.33
CA ALA A 154 0.63 -15.48 -4.61
C ALA A 154 -0.05 -15.64 -5.99
N ASN A 155 -0.58 -14.57 -6.59
CA ASN A 155 -1.19 -14.61 -7.91
C ASN A 155 -0.21 -14.20 -9.02
N LEU A 156 0.90 -13.54 -8.70
CA LEU A 156 2.02 -13.31 -9.62
C LEU A 156 2.58 -14.67 -10.03
N GLY A 157 2.41 -15.03 -11.30
CA GLY A 157 2.86 -16.32 -11.86
C GLY A 157 1.85 -17.46 -11.80
N LYS A 158 0.65 -17.26 -11.22
CA LYS A 158 -0.40 -18.28 -11.34
C LYS A 158 -0.90 -18.35 -12.77
N SER A 159 -1.04 -19.59 -13.23
CA SER A 159 -1.61 -19.90 -14.53
C SER A 159 -3.09 -19.50 -14.56
N PRO A 160 -3.65 -19.19 -15.73
CA PRO A 160 -5.09 -19.00 -15.88
C PRO A 160 -5.87 -20.19 -15.29
N PRO A 161 -7.11 -20.00 -14.82
CA PRO A 161 -7.92 -21.09 -14.30
C PRO A 161 -8.14 -22.17 -15.37
N GLU A 162 -8.08 -23.45 -14.98
CA GLU A 162 -8.33 -24.61 -15.85
C GLU A 162 -9.79 -24.74 -16.28
N LYS A 163 -10.73 -24.19 -15.48
CA LYS A 163 -12.17 -24.20 -15.80
C LYS A 163 -12.68 -22.76 -15.85
N ILE A 164 -13.14 -22.34 -17.02
CA ILE A 164 -13.74 -21.02 -17.24
C ILE A 164 -15.13 -21.19 -17.84
N THR A 165 -16.15 -20.67 -17.15
CA THR A 165 -17.51 -20.61 -17.69
C THR A 165 -17.69 -19.34 -18.51
N VAL A 166 -17.71 -19.48 -19.83
CA VAL A 166 -17.94 -18.35 -20.75
C VAL A 166 -19.43 -18.19 -20.99
N GLY A 167 -20.06 -17.14 -20.45
CA GLY A 167 -21.49 -16.90 -20.59
C GLY A 167 -21.90 -16.22 -21.91
N ARG A 168 -21.10 -15.25 -22.38
CA ARG A 168 -21.44 -14.39 -23.52
C ARG A 168 -21.18 -15.10 -24.85
N HIS A 169 -22.13 -15.01 -25.78
CA HIS A 169 -22.03 -15.66 -27.10
C HIS A 169 -20.77 -15.23 -27.88
N PHE A 170 -20.50 -13.93 -27.97
CA PHE A 170 -19.31 -13.41 -28.67
C PHE A 170 -17.98 -13.85 -28.05
N ASP A 171 -17.94 -14.05 -26.72
CA ASP A 171 -16.71 -14.51 -26.06
C ASP A 171 -16.52 -16.02 -26.25
N LYS A 172 -17.61 -16.80 -26.40
CA LYS A 172 -17.52 -18.21 -26.81
C LYS A 172 -16.97 -18.35 -28.24
N LEU A 173 -17.49 -17.55 -29.18
CA LEU A 173 -16.98 -17.53 -30.55
C LEU A 173 -15.50 -17.14 -30.59
N PHE A 174 -15.14 -16.06 -29.89
CA PHE A 174 -13.75 -15.62 -29.77
C PHE A 174 -12.85 -16.72 -29.19
N LEU A 175 -13.32 -17.47 -28.19
CA LEU A 175 -12.55 -18.58 -27.61
C LEU A 175 -12.34 -19.71 -28.62
N THR A 176 -13.39 -20.13 -29.33
CA THR A 176 -13.29 -21.17 -30.37
C THR A 176 -12.34 -20.75 -31.49
N GLU A 177 -12.51 -19.54 -32.04
CA GLU A 177 -11.64 -18.97 -33.06
C GLU A 177 -10.18 -18.89 -32.58
N THR A 178 -9.97 -18.53 -31.32
CA THR A 178 -8.64 -18.47 -30.71
C THR A 178 -7.99 -19.85 -30.63
N VAL A 179 -8.72 -20.87 -30.20
CA VAL A 179 -8.22 -22.25 -30.11
C VAL A 179 -7.84 -22.78 -31.49
N GLU A 180 -8.71 -22.60 -32.48
CA GLU A 180 -8.43 -22.98 -33.88
C GLU A 180 -7.17 -22.29 -34.39
N ARG A 181 -7.08 -20.97 -34.20
CA ARG A 181 -5.94 -20.17 -34.67
C ARG A 181 -4.62 -20.57 -34.01
N ILE A 182 -4.63 -20.95 -32.73
CA ILE A 182 -3.44 -21.47 -32.03
C ILE A 182 -3.04 -22.84 -32.59
N ASN A 183 -4.00 -23.76 -32.76
CA ASN A 183 -3.73 -25.10 -33.28
C ASN A 183 -3.23 -25.06 -34.74
N THR A 184 -3.84 -24.25 -35.60
CA THR A 184 -3.40 -24.06 -36.98
C THR A 184 -1.99 -23.50 -37.03
N TRP A 185 -1.69 -22.45 -36.24
CA TRP A 185 -0.34 -21.90 -36.17
C TRP A 185 0.69 -22.95 -35.73
N LEU A 186 0.38 -23.76 -34.71
CA LEU A 186 1.26 -24.85 -34.25
C LEU A 186 1.44 -25.97 -35.28
N ALA A 187 0.40 -26.30 -36.05
CA ALA A 187 0.46 -27.32 -37.10
C ALA A 187 1.28 -26.84 -38.33
N ASP A 188 1.06 -25.60 -38.77
CA ASP A 188 1.74 -24.99 -39.94
C ASP A 188 3.25 -24.86 -39.74
N SER A 189 3.73 -24.95 -38.50
CA SER A 189 5.15 -24.97 -38.18
C SER A 189 5.80 -26.33 -38.08
N ALA A 190 5.01 -27.40 -38.00
CA ALA A 190 5.53 -28.76 -38.07
C ALA A 190 5.89 -29.14 -39.52
N SER A 191 5.26 -28.50 -40.51
CA SER A 191 5.66 -28.52 -41.91
C SER A 191 6.88 -27.62 -42.11
N ALA A 192 8.05 -28.25 -42.13
CA ALA A 192 9.39 -27.69 -42.19
C ALA A 192 9.67 -26.71 -43.34
N ASP A 193 9.25 -25.44 -43.21
CA ASP A 193 9.81 -24.31 -43.95
C ASP A 193 10.15 -23.16 -42.98
N ALA A 194 11.39 -22.67 -43.07
CA ALA A 194 12.03 -21.73 -42.15
C ALA A 194 11.45 -20.29 -42.13
N SER A 195 10.20 -20.10 -42.56
CA SER A 195 9.52 -18.79 -42.62
C SER A 195 8.30 -18.65 -41.69
N SER A 196 7.89 -19.73 -40.99
CA SER A 196 6.76 -19.67 -40.07
C SER A 196 7.11 -18.80 -38.85
N PRO A 197 6.28 -17.80 -38.50
CA PRO A 197 6.60 -16.87 -37.41
C PRO A 197 6.69 -17.65 -36.09
N ALA A 198 7.81 -17.48 -35.39
CA ALA A 198 8.08 -18.07 -34.07
C ALA A 198 7.08 -17.63 -32.99
N GLU A 199 6.24 -16.66 -33.33
CA GLU A 199 5.34 -15.97 -32.43
C GLU A 199 3.96 -15.80 -33.05
N LEU A 200 2.93 -15.89 -32.22
CA LEU A 200 1.55 -15.59 -32.58
C LEU A 200 1.01 -14.50 -31.65
N PHE A 201 0.58 -13.39 -32.24
CA PHE A 201 -0.10 -12.32 -31.51
C PHE A 201 -1.62 -12.41 -31.68
N ILE A 202 -2.33 -12.49 -30.55
CA ILE A 202 -3.80 -12.47 -30.53
C ILE A 202 -4.27 -11.19 -29.84
N SER A 203 -4.91 -10.33 -30.63
CA SER A 203 -5.49 -9.08 -30.15
C SER A 203 -6.63 -9.35 -29.17
N ALA A 204 -6.58 -8.73 -27.99
CA ALA A 204 -7.60 -8.85 -26.97
C ALA A 204 -7.89 -7.50 -26.32
N ARG A 205 -9.10 -6.98 -26.55
CA ARG A 205 -9.52 -5.61 -26.17
C ARG A 205 -9.77 -5.40 -24.67
N ASN A 206 -9.73 -6.46 -23.86
CA ASN A 206 -9.99 -6.39 -22.41
C ASN A 206 -9.33 -7.55 -21.65
N SER A 207 -9.29 -7.45 -20.33
CA SER A 207 -8.73 -8.49 -19.44
C SER A 207 -9.42 -9.85 -19.59
N CYS A 208 -10.74 -9.88 -19.82
CA CYS A 208 -11.49 -11.12 -20.03
C CYS A 208 -10.98 -11.88 -21.27
N ARG A 209 -10.83 -11.20 -22.41
CA ARG A 209 -10.32 -11.85 -23.63
C ARG A 209 -8.85 -12.24 -23.51
N ARG A 210 -8.02 -11.46 -22.81
CA ARG A 210 -6.63 -11.85 -22.51
C ARG A 210 -6.60 -13.16 -21.70
N LEU A 211 -7.47 -13.27 -20.69
CA LEU A 211 -7.64 -14.50 -19.91
C LEU A 211 -8.08 -15.69 -20.79
N LEU A 212 -9.02 -15.47 -21.72
CA LEU A 212 -9.47 -16.51 -22.65
C LEU A 212 -8.35 -16.98 -23.58
N VAL A 213 -7.47 -16.09 -24.05
CA VAL A 213 -6.32 -16.48 -24.87
C VAL A 213 -5.32 -17.31 -24.05
N LEU A 214 -4.97 -16.86 -22.84
CA LEU A 214 -4.06 -17.60 -21.96
C LEU A 214 -4.64 -18.99 -21.61
N HIS A 215 -5.95 -19.05 -21.35
CA HIS A 215 -6.65 -20.30 -21.07
C HIS A 215 -6.69 -21.22 -22.31
N ALA A 216 -6.98 -20.69 -23.49
CA ALA A 216 -6.98 -21.42 -24.74
C ALA A 216 -5.61 -22.05 -25.03
N ALA A 217 -4.54 -21.24 -24.94
CA ALA A 217 -3.17 -21.68 -25.16
C ALA A 217 -2.74 -22.79 -24.20
N ARG A 218 -3.09 -22.68 -22.91
CA ARG A 218 -2.67 -23.67 -21.90
C ARG A 218 -3.50 -24.94 -21.83
N PHE A 219 -4.82 -24.85 -22.00
CA PHE A 219 -5.73 -25.94 -21.62
C PHE A 219 -6.59 -26.47 -22.76
N LEU A 220 -6.87 -25.66 -23.79
CA LEU A 220 -7.81 -26.05 -24.86
C LEU A 220 -7.12 -26.38 -26.19
N SER A 221 -5.91 -25.90 -26.40
CA SER A 221 -5.09 -26.28 -27.55
C SER A 221 -4.80 -27.79 -27.50
N THR A 222 -5.06 -28.49 -28.59
CA THR A 222 -4.91 -29.95 -28.70
C THR A 222 -3.50 -30.35 -29.16
N HIS A 223 -2.73 -29.40 -29.70
CA HIS A 223 -1.37 -29.62 -30.15
C HIS A 223 -0.39 -29.91 -28.98
N PRO A 224 0.51 -30.91 -29.08
CA PRO A 224 1.45 -31.27 -28.01
C PRO A 224 2.33 -30.11 -27.53
N ASP A 225 2.80 -29.26 -28.46
CA ASP A 225 3.70 -28.13 -28.19
C ASP A 225 3.01 -26.95 -27.48
N ALA A 226 1.69 -26.99 -27.29
CA ALA A 226 0.99 -25.94 -26.55
C ALA A 226 1.47 -25.81 -25.10
N LYS A 227 1.98 -26.90 -24.52
CA LYS A 227 2.50 -26.92 -23.13
C LYS A 227 3.83 -26.19 -22.96
N SER A 228 4.58 -25.96 -24.05
CA SER A 228 5.88 -25.28 -24.05
C SER A 228 5.78 -23.83 -24.55
N LEU A 229 4.58 -23.25 -24.62
CA LEU A 229 4.40 -21.86 -25.00
C LEU A 229 4.78 -20.91 -23.86
N TYR A 230 5.66 -19.96 -24.17
CA TYR A 230 5.81 -18.74 -23.39
C TYR A 230 4.68 -17.77 -23.77
N MET A 231 4.11 -17.08 -22.77
CA MET A 231 2.96 -16.21 -22.96
C MET A 231 3.23 -14.86 -22.31
N GLU A 232 3.18 -13.80 -23.10
CA GLU A 232 3.34 -12.44 -22.65
C GLU A 232 2.04 -11.67 -22.86
N THR A 233 1.62 -10.91 -21.85
CA THR A 233 0.37 -10.13 -21.93
C THR A 233 0.71 -8.65 -22.07
N ASN A 234 0.09 -7.96 -23.04
CA ASN A 234 0.22 -6.51 -23.20
C ASN A 234 -1.17 -5.84 -23.29
N ASP A 235 -1.21 -4.51 -23.41
CA ASP A 235 -2.48 -3.76 -23.46
C ASP A 235 -3.33 -4.05 -24.69
N ASN A 236 -2.72 -4.53 -25.77
CA ASN A 236 -3.39 -4.80 -27.04
C ASN A 236 -3.78 -6.28 -27.21
N GLY A 237 -3.27 -7.19 -26.37
CA GLY A 237 -3.45 -8.61 -26.58
C GLY A 237 -2.51 -9.52 -25.80
N VAL A 238 -2.31 -10.72 -26.35
CA VAL A 238 -1.41 -11.75 -25.81
C VAL A 238 -0.49 -12.21 -26.92
N ARG A 239 0.81 -12.25 -26.63
CA ARG A 239 1.85 -12.80 -27.51
C ARG A 239 2.19 -14.20 -27.03
N LEU A 240 2.13 -15.17 -27.94
CA LEU A 240 2.50 -16.56 -27.70
C LEU A 240 3.82 -16.81 -28.43
N ILE A 241 4.83 -17.31 -27.74
CA ILE A 241 6.16 -17.58 -28.28
C ILE A 241 6.47 -19.05 -28.08
N ARG A 242 6.99 -19.71 -29.12
CA ARG A 242 7.49 -21.09 -28.98
C ARG A 242 8.88 -21.04 -28.36
N THR A 243 9.08 -21.81 -27.29
CA THR A 243 10.44 -22.00 -26.75
C THR A 243 11.06 -23.22 -27.39
N SER A 244 12.18 -23.04 -28.11
CA SER A 244 12.98 -24.14 -28.64
C SER A 244 13.92 -24.66 -27.54
N SER A 245 13.50 -25.74 -26.88
CA SER A 245 14.24 -26.46 -25.83
C SER A 245 14.20 -25.84 -24.41
N ALA A 246 14.48 -26.69 -23.42
CA ALA A 246 14.48 -26.34 -22.00
C ALA A 246 15.60 -25.36 -21.59
N VAL A 247 16.58 -25.07 -22.46
CA VAL A 247 17.74 -24.23 -22.16
C VAL A 247 17.43 -22.72 -22.34
N GLU A 248 16.51 -22.36 -23.24
CA GLU A 248 16.05 -20.95 -23.41
C GLU A 248 15.11 -20.50 -22.27
N ARG A 249 14.59 -21.44 -21.47
CA ARG A 249 13.64 -21.15 -20.38
C ARG A 249 14.26 -20.41 -19.18
N ASP A 250 15.58 -20.50 -19.00
CA ASP A 250 16.31 -19.88 -17.88
C ASP A 250 17.01 -18.56 -18.27
N SER A 251 16.85 -18.10 -19.53
CA SER A 251 17.53 -16.90 -20.07
C SER A 251 16.59 -15.78 -20.55
N LEU A 252 15.27 -15.92 -20.34
CA LEU A 252 14.21 -14.94 -20.61
C LEU A 252 13.37 -14.70 -19.35
#